data_AF-A0A2E6ATT7-F1
#
_entry.id   AF-A0A2E6ATT7-F1
#
_cell.length_a   1.000
_cell.length_b   1.000
_cell.length_c   1.000
_cell.angle_alpha   90.00
_cell.angle_beta   90.00
_cell.angle_gamma   90.00
#
_symmetry.space_group_name_H-M   'P 1'
#
loop_
_entity.id
_entity.type
_entity.pdbx_description
1 polymer ?
#
loop_
_entity_poly.entity_id
_entity_poly.type
_entity_poly.pdbx_seq_one_letter_code
_entity_poly.pdbx_strand_id
1 'polypeptide(L)'
;MPVRSADPETDSVGRFNRLSASQANTWDDCPRLWYYQNKMRLKFPQTPPLFLGRAVEECVCRVLMESPGLVFPTAPLDVMSNGADNLLPLFNDELPKDFMDWCESRVDVHWPKIRDEMHEEWSNNARKAGNWHDYSMDVYRDMCVTALRMHMDEVKQCRDTITEIELSDWRNGIRNNIPAPDGRENSGPHPLAKTGGCTLVEAWEIARPWFVDPDA
;
A
#
# COMPACT_ATOMS: atom_id res chain seq x y z
N MET A 1 -0.54 -6.67 -5.01
CA MET A 1 -0.54 -8.15 -4.80
C MET A 1 0.88 -8.61 -4.51
N PRO A 2 1.14 -9.50 -3.54
CA PRO A 2 2.47 -10.09 -3.40
C PRO A 2 2.86 -10.74 -4.74
N VAL A 3 3.98 -10.31 -5.30
CA VAL A 3 4.42 -10.72 -6.64
C VAL A 3 4.76 -12.20 -6.59
N ARG A 4 3.88 -13.06 -7.12
CA ARG A 4 4.20 -14.47 -7.30
C ARG A 4 5.25 -14.59 -8.39
N SER A 5 6.47 -14.91 -7.99
CA SER A 5 7.49 -15.38 -8.93
C SER A 5 6.98 -16.64 -9.59
N ALA A 6 7.05 -16.69 -10.92
CA ALA A 6 6.63 -17.88 -11.63
C ALA A 6 7.61 -19.03 -11.38
N ASP A 7 7.06 -20.21 -11.17
CA ASP A 7 7.82 -21.44 -11.02
C ASP A 7 8.53 -21.78 -12.36
N PRO A 8 9.87 -21.83 -12.37
CA PRO A 8 10.63 -22.12 -13.57
C PRO A 8 10.31 -23.47 -14.21
N GLU A 9 9.84 -24.47 -13.44
CA GLU A 9 9.56 -25.82 -13.97
C GLU A 9 8.24 -25.89 -14.74
N THR A 10 7.29 -25.01 -14.42
CA THR A 10 5.95 -24.97 -15.04
C THR A 10 5.74 -23.78 -15.98
N ASP A 11 6.75 -22.90 -16.11
CA ASP A 11 6.69 -21.69 -16.93
C ASP A 11 6.81 -21.96 -18.44
N SER A 12 5.66 -22.05 -19.12
CA SER A 12 5.58 -22.19 -20.58
C SER A 12 5.80 -20.90 -21.37
N VAL A 13 5.74 -19.73 -20.73
CA VAL A 13 5.90 -18.42 -21.38
C VAL A 13 7.38 -18.03 -21.43
N GLY A 14 8.11 -18.34 -20.36
CA GLY A 14 9.52 -18.06 -20.18
C GLY A 14 9.80 -16.66 -19.63
N ARG A 15 10.90 -16.54 -18.87
CA ARG A 15 11.30 -15.36 -18.10
C ARG A 15 11.33 -14.03 -18.87
N PHE A 16 11.58 -14.05 -20.18
CA PHE A 16 11.79 -12.85 -21.00
C PHE A 16 10.63 -12.53 -21.97
N ASN A 17 9.58 -13.35 -22.00
CA ASN A 17 8.44 -13.16 -22.89
C ASN A 17 7.19 -12.62 -22.17
N ARG A 18 7.22 -12.53 -20.84
CA ARG A 18 6.13 -11.91 -20.08
C ARG A 18 6.08 -10.42 -20.35
N LEU A 19 4.92 -9.95 -20.76
CA LEU A 19 4.62 -8.52 -20.85
C LEU A 19 3.89 -8.09 -19.59
N SER A 20 4.31 -6.98 -18.98
CA SER A 20 3.47 -6.31 -17.99
C SER A 20 2.22 -5.76 -18.66
N ALA A 21 1.15 -5.53 -17.89
CA ALA A 21 -0.05 -4.86 -18.40
C ALA A 21 0.29 -3.49 -19.04
N SER A 22 1.21 -2.74 -18.44
CA SER A 22 1.70 -1.47 -19.02
C SER A 22 2.42 -1.66 -20.37
N GLN A 23 3.17 -2.76 -20.56
CA GLN A 23 3.80 -3.08 -21.84
C GLN A 23 2.78 -3.49 -22.90
N ALA A 24 1.73 -4.22 -22.52
CA ALA A 24 0.64 -4.57 -23.43
C ALA A 24 -0.10 -3.31 -23.90
N ASN A 25 -0.48 -2.42 -22.97
CA ASN A 25 -1.12 -1.14 -23.31
C ASN A 25 -0.21 -0.30 -24.23
N THR A 26 1.09 -0.22 -23.94
CA THR A 26 2.03 0.51 -24.81
C THR A 26 2.13 -0.09 -26.20
N TRP A 27 2.04 -1.42 -26.33
CA TRP A 27 2.02 -2.09 -27.62
C TRP A 27 0.75 -1.76 -28.40
N ASP A 28 -0.41 -1.81 -27.74
CA ASP A 28 -1.70 -1.51 -28.36
C ASP A 28 -1.81 -0.05 -28.79
N ASP A 29 -1.32 0.89 -27.96
CA ASP A 29 -1.34 2.33 -28.24
C ASP A 29 -0.29 2.73 -29.29
N CYS A 30 0.94 2.22 -29.16
CA CYS A 30 2.04 2.55 -30.07
C CYS A 30 3.10 1.43 -30.15
N PRO A 31 2.98 0.49 -31.10
CA PRO A 31 3.94 -0.61 -31.28
C PRO A 31 5.38 -0.13 -31.50
N ARG A 32 5.55 1.03 -32.15
CA ARG A 32 6.86 1.64 -32.41
C ARG A 32 7.54 2.11 -31.13
N LEU A 33 6.80 2.78 -30.24
CA LEU A 33 7.32 3.19 -28.94
C LEU A 33 7.69 1.98 -28.10
N TRP A 34 6.82 0.97 -28.08
CA TRP A 34 7.09 -0.29 -27.41
C TRP A 34 8.37 -0.95 -27.93
N TYR A 35 8.57 -1.00 -29.26
CA TYR A 35 9.78 -1.57 -29.86
C TYR A 35 11.03 -0.82 -29.41
N TYR A 36 11.00 0.51 -29.41
CA TYR A 36 12.13 1.32 -28.96
C TYR A 36 12.46 1.13 -27.47
N GLN A 37 11.45 1.05 -26.60
CA GLN A 37 11.65 0.86 -25.16
C GLN A 37 12.07 -0.56 -24.79
N ASN A 38 11.42 -1.56 -25.37
CA ASN A 38 11.52 -2.95 -24.89
C ASN A 38 12.48 -3.80 -25.71
N LYS A 39 12.60 -3.57 -27.03
CA LYS A 39 13.56 -4.27 -27.90
C LYS A 39 14.88 -3.51 -28.02
N MET A 40 14.84 -2.22 -28.35
CA MET A 40 16.05 -1.39 -28.49
C MET A 40 16.58 -0.84 -27.16
N ARG A 41 15.83 -1.02 -26.06
CA ARG A 41 16.20 -0.59 -24.70
C ARG A 41 16.53 0.90 -24.58
N LEU A 42 15.93 1.74 -25.43
CA LEU A 42 16.05 3.19 -25.31
C LEU A 42 15.39 3.66 -24.02
N LYS A 43 16.16 4.35 -23.18
CA LYS A 43 15.73 4.81 -21.86
C LYS A 43 15.32 6.27 -21.92
N PHE A 44 14.09 6.55 -21.50
CA PHE A 44 13.57 7.91 -21.42
C PHE A 44 14.09 8.65 -20.18
N PRO A 45 14.15 9.99 -20.20
CA PRO A 45 14.42 10.78 -19.01
C PRO A 45 13.44 10.46 -17.87
N GLN A 46 13.88 10.64 -16.63
CA GLN A 46 13.07 10.41 -15.44
C GLN A 46 12.74 11.76 -14.80
N THR A 47 11.46 12.12 -14.82
CA THR A 47 10.95 13.40 -14.32
C THR A 47 10.49 13.29 -12.86
N PRO A 48 10.47 14.40 -12.08
CA PRO A 48 10.02 14.38 -10.70
C PRO A 48 8.63 13.74 -10.47
N PRO A 49 7.61 13.95 -11.33
CA PRO A 49 6.30 13.30 -11.14
C PRO A 49 6.34 11.78 -11.05
N LEU A 50 7.30 11.12 -11.72
CA LEU A 50 7.44 9.67 -11.64
C LEU A 50 7.97 9.20 -10.28
N PHE A 51 8.75 10.02 -9.58
CA PHE A 51 9.26 9.72 -8.24
C PHE A 51 8.25 10.17 -7.18
N LEU A 52 7.63 11.33 -7.35
CA LEU A 52 6.57 11.80 -6.46
C LEU A 52 5.36 10.86 -6.49
N GLY A 53 5.01 10.30 -7.65
CA GLY A 53 3.98 9.25 -7.75
C GLY A 53 4.34 7.98 -6.97
N ARG A 54 5.61 7.56 -7.03
CA ARG A 54 6.11 6.44 -6.21
C ARG A 54 6.11 6.77 -4.71
N ALA A 55 6.48 8.00 -4.35
CA ALA A 55 6.43 8.48 -2.96
C ALA A 55 5.01 8.40 -2.40
N VAL A 56 4.00 8.81 -3.20
CA VAL A 56 2.58 8.71 -2.82
C VAL A 56 2.16 7.25 -2.64
N GLU A 57 2.49 6.39 -3.61
CA GLU A 57 2.18 4.96 -3.52
C GLU A 57 2.78 4.33 -2.27
N GLU A 58 4.07 4.54 -2.03
CA GLU A 58 4.76 4.00 -0.85
C GLU A 58 4.15 4.52 0.46
N CYS A 59 3.88 5.83 0.55
CA CYS A 59 3.26 6.43 1.73
C CYS A 59 1.89 5.81 2.03
N VAL A 60 1.05 5.63 1.00
CA VAL A 60 -0.27 5.01 1.15
C VAL A 60 -0.13 3.54 1.57
N CYS A 61 0.78 2.79 0.94
CA CYS A 61 1.04 1.40 1.30
C CYS A 61 1.47 1.26 2.77
N ARG A 62 2.39 2.12 3.25
CA ARG A 62 2.85 2.09 4.65
C ARG A 62 1.72 2.37 5.63
N VAL A 63 0.84 3.34 5.34
CA VAL A 63 -0.32 3.61 6.20
C VAL A 63 -1.32 2.46 6.17
N LEU A 64 -1.53 1.82 5.01
CA LEU A 64 -2.39 0.65 4.91
C LEU A 64 -1.81 -0.56 5.65
N MET A 65 -0.49 -0.70 5.74
CA MET A 65 0.11 -1.79 6.52
C MET A 65 -0.15 -1.66 8.03
N GLU A 66 -0.41 -0.45 8.50
CA GLU A 66 -0.74 -0.17 9.88
C GLU A 66 -2.22 -0.37 10.18
N SER A 67 -2.55 -0.38 11.47
CA SER A 67 -3.92 -0.53 11.96
C SER A 67 -4.27 0.57 12.96
N PRO A 68 -5.43 1.23 12.85
CA PRO A 68 -5.93 2.15 13.86
C PRO A 68 -6.26 1.46 15.18
N GLY A 69 -6.33 0.12 15.20
CA GLY A 69 -6.48 -0.68 16.42
C GLY A 69 -5.18 -1.05 17.13
N LEU A 70 -4.02 -0.78 16.53
CA LEU A 70 -2.69 -1.13 17.06
C LEU A 70 -1.75 0.07 17.16
N VAL A 71 -1.88 1.04 16.25
CA VAL A 71 -0.91 2.11 16.06
C VAL A 71 -1.55 3.45 16.39
N PHE A 72 -0.95 4.20 17.32
CA PHE A 72 -1.36 5.57 17.63
C PHE A 72 -1.09 6.52 16.45
N PRO A 73 -1.89 7.60 16.29
CA PRO A 73 -1.67 8.59 15.23
C PRO A 73 -0.23 9.13 15.20
N THR A 74 0.37 9.35 16.37
CA THR A 74 1.71 9.92 16.54
C THR A 74 2.81 8.88 16.72
N ALA A 75 2.54 7.60 16.44
CA ALA A 75 3.54 6.54 16.56
C ALA A 75 4.75 6.83 15.64
N PRO A 76 5.97 6.39 16.00
CA PRO A 76 7.13 6.56 15.14
C PRO A 76 7.00 5.75 13.84
N LEU A 77 7.83 6.09 12.85
CA LEU A 77 7.87 5.46 11.52
C LEU A 77 8.14 3.96 11.56
N ASP A 78 8.94 3.51 12.52
CA ASP A 78 9.43 2.14 12.67
C ASP A 78 8.59 1.33 13.67
N VAL A 79 7.36 1.77 13.98
CA VAL A 79 6.47 1.08 14.92
C VAL A 79 6.23 -0.39 14.54
N MET A 80 6.23 -0.70 13.24
CA MET A 80 6.05 -2.06 12.71
C MET A 80 7.35 -2.87 12.61
N SER A 81 8.52 -2.30 12.94
CA SER A 81 9.83 -2.95 12.73
C SER A 81 10.01 -4.27 13.49
N ASN A 82 9.40 -4.38 14.67
CA ASN A 82 9.43 -5.58 15.49
C ASN A 82 8.32 -6.59 15.13
N GLY A 83 7.54 -6.35 14.07
CA GLY A 83 6.45 -7.20 13.62
C GLY A 83 5.10 -6.87 14.27
N ALA A 84 4.04 -6.98 13.48
CA ALA A 84 2.68 -6.62 13.88
C ALA A 84 2.16 -7.45 15.07
N ASP A 85 2.59 -8.72 15.17
CA ASP A 85 2.13 -9.62 16.24
C ASP A 85 2.66 -9.26 17.63
N ASN A 86 3.70 -8.41 17.73
CA ASN A 86 4.26 -7.96 19.00
C ASN A 86 3.59 -6.67 19.51
N LEU A 87 2.66 -6.10 18.75
CA LEU A 87 1.87 -4.94 19.15
C LEU A 87 0.64 -5.36 19.94
N LEU A 88 0.34 -4.60 20.99
CA LEU A 88 -0.85 -4.81 21.80
C LEU A 88 -2.03 -4.02 21.20
N PRO A 89 -3.24 -4.62 21.14
CA PRO A 89 -4.46 -3.89 20.83
C PRO A 89 -4.67 -2.68 21.72
N LEU A 90 -5.04 -1.56 21.10
CA LEU A 90 -5.48 -0.36 21.81
C LEU A 90 -6.79 -0.63 22.56
N PHE A 91 -6.93 0.01 23.72
CA PHE A 91 -8.19 -0.01 24.46
C PHE A 91 -9.28 0.79 23.74
N ASN A 92 -10.55 0.54 24.08
CA ASN A 92 -11.68 1.19 23.41
C ASN A 92 -11.68 2.72 23.55
N ASP A 93 -11.12 3.24 24.64
CA ASP A 93 -10.96 4.67 24.92
C ASP A 93 -9.73 5.29 24.23
N GLU A 94 -8.79 4.46 23.76
CA GLU A 94 -7.59 4.87 23.02
C GLU A 94 -7.81 4.86 21.50
N LEU A 95 -8.87 4.23 21.00
CA LEU A 95 -9.20 4.20 19.59
C LEU A 95 -9.46 5.62 19.03
N PRO A 96 -9.00 5.91 17.80
CA PRO A 96 -9.27 7.20 17.19
C PRO A 96 -10.77 7.42 17.01
N LYS A 97 -11.25 8.59 17.42
CA LYS A 97 -12.67 8.98 17.24
C LYS A 97 -13.00 9.22 15.78
N ASP A 98 -12.05 9.80 15.04
CA ASP A 98 -12.11 9.97 13.60
C ASP A 98 -10.94 9.20 12.96
N PHE A 99 -11.28 8.23 12.11
CA PHE A 99 -10.28 7.39 11.44
C PHE A 99 -9.62 8.14 10.28
N MET A 100 -10.28 9.14 9.69
CA MET A 100 -9.64 9.97 8.68
C MET A 100 -8.58 10.87 9.30
N ASP A 101 -8.84 11.45 10.48
CA ASP A 101 -7.82 12.20 11.22
C ASP A 101 -6.62 11.31 11.57
N TRP A 102 -6.86 10.04 11.91
CA TRP A 102 -5.80 9.06 12.11
C TRP A 102 -5.00 8.84 10.81
N CYS A 103 -5.66 8.57 9.68
CA CYS A 103 -5.02 8.42 8.37
C CYS A 103 -4.15 9.62 8.00
N GLU A 104 -4.68 10.84 8.16
CA GLU A 104 -3.95 12.08 7.88
C GLU A 104 -2.72 12.23 8.77
N SER A 105 -2.86 11.94 10.06
CA SER A 105 -1.73 11.95 11.00
C SER A 105 -0.66 10.94 10.62
N ARG A 106 -1.04 9.74 10.16
CA ARG A 106 -0.08 8.73 9.70
C ARG A 106 0.63 9.15 8.41
N VAL A 107 -0.09 9.78 7.47
CA VAL A 107 0.53 10.40 6.29
C VAL A 107 1.55 11.44 6.69
N ASP A 108 1.26 12.30 7.68
CA ASP A 108 2.21 13.32 8.16
C ASP A 108 3.48 12.75 8.76
N VAL A 109 3.40 11.56 9.37
CA VAL A 109 4.57 10.86 9.90
C VAL A 109 5.40 10.27 8.76
N HIS A 110 4.78 9.59 7.80
CA HIS A 110 5.47 8.87 6.70
C HIS A 110 5.99 9.77 5.59
N TRP A 111 5.21 10.79 5.20
CA TRP A 111 5.46 11.59 3.99
C TRP A 111 6.82 12.29 3.94
N PRO A 112 7.29 12.99 5.00
CA PRO A 112 8.54 13.74 4.92
C PRO A 112 9.74 12.86 4.60
N LYS A 113 9.85 11.70 5.26
CA LYS A 113 10.97 10.77 5.06
C LYS A 113 10.96 10.19 3.65
N ILE A 114 9.83 9.64 3.21
CA ILE A 114 9.70 9.00 1.89
C ILE A 114 9.96 10.01 0.78
N ARG A 115 9.41 11.21 0.90
CA ARG A 115 9.63 12.28 -0.08
C ARG A 115 11.11 12.63 -0.21
N ASP A 116 11.81 12.76 0.92
CA ASP A 116 13.22 13.16 0.93
C ASP A 116 14.11 12.05 0.34
N GLU A 117 13.81 10.78 0.65
CA GLU A 117 14.46 9.60 0.05
C GLU A 117 14.22 9.54 -1.47
N MET A 118 12.99 9.81 -1.93
CA MET A 118 12.65 9.85 -3.36
C MET A 118 13.33 11.02 -4.10
N HIS A 119 13.50 12.16 -3.42
CA HIS A 119 14.25 13.29 -3.97
C HIS A 119 15.73 12.94 -4.14
N GLU A 120 16.32 12.22 -3.18
CA GLU A 120 17.70 11.73 -3.29
C GLU A 120 17.84 10.72 -4.44
N GLU A 121 16.91 9.77 -4.57
CA GLU A 121 16.91 8.79 -5.67
C GLU A 121 16.83 9.48 -7.04
N TRP A 122 15.94 10.46 -7.21
CA TRP A 122 15.84 11.25 -8.43
C TRP A 122 17.11 12.06 -8.68
N SER A 123 17.66 12.70 -7.66
CA SER A 123 18.86 13.54 -7.76
C SER A 123 20.10 12.77 -8.21
N ASN A 124 20.20 11.51 -7.80
CA ASN A 124 21.28 10.60 -8.18
C ASN A 124 21.03 9.85 -9.49
N ASN A 125 19.85 9.99 -10.10
CA ASN A 125 19.51 9.30 -11.33
C ASN A 125 20.27 9.88 -12.53
N ALA A 126 21.05 9.05 -13.22
CA ALA A 126 21.80 9.45 -14.43
C ALA A 126 20.90 10.00 -15.55
N ARG A 127 19.59 9.70 -15.52
CA ARG A 127 18.60 10.15 -16.50
C ARG A 127 17.66 11.23 -15.95
N LYS A 128 18.01 11.88 -14.84
CA LYS A 128 17.17 12.94 -14.27
C LYS A 128 16.92 14.05 -15.28
N ALA A 129 15.68 14.51 -15.33
CA ALA A 129 15.26 15.66 -16.13
C ALA A 129 14.16 16.42 -15.40
N GLY A 130 13.97 17.70 -15.76
CA GLY A 130 13.03 18.59 -15.07
C GLY A 130 13.59 19.16 -13.76
N ASN A 131 12.75 19.88 -13.03
CA ASN A 131 13.10 20.49 -11.75
C ASN A 131 12.13 20.01 -10.66
N TRP A 132 12.67 19.49 -9.56
CA TRP A 132 11.87 18.98 -8.44
C TRP A 132 11.00 20.07 -7.79
N HIS A 133 11.50 21.30 -7.76
CA HIS A 133 10.84 22.43 -7.10
C HIS A 133 9.68 23.02 -7.90
N ASP A 134 9.43 22.54 -9.12
CA ASP A 134 8.26 22.96 -9.91
C ASP A 134 6.96 22.35 -9.37
N TYR A 135 7.06 21.41 -8.42
CA TYR A 135 5.93 20.63 -7.90
C TYR A 135 5.68 20.96 -6.42
N SER A 136 4.41 21.07 -6.03
CA SER A 136 4.03 21.31 -4.63
C SER A 136 3.98 20.01 -3.84
N MET A 137 4.73 19.96 -2.74
CA MET A 137 4.76 18.78 -1.85
C MET A 137 3.45 18.60 -1.09
N ASP A 138 2.70 19.67 -0.85
CA ASP A 138 1.40 19.62 -0.20
C ASP A 138 0.36 18.96 -1.11
N VAL A 139 0.41 19.25 -2.42
CA VAL A 139 -0.49 18.60 -3.39
C VAL A 139 -0.29 17.09 -3.42
N TYR A 140 0.96 16.60 -3.37
CA TYR A 140 1.21 15.16 -3.34
C TYR A 140 0.89 14.53 -1.98
N ARG A 141 1.09 15.24 -0.87
CA ARG A 141 0.57 14.82 0.44
C ARG A 141 -0.96 14.65 0.40
N ASP A 142 -1.67 15.60 -0.20
CA ASP A 142 -3.13 15.57 -0.33
C ASP A 142 -3.60 14.44 -1.25
N MET A 143 -2.78 14.00 -2.21
CA MET A 143 -3.03 12.78 -2.97
C MET A 143 -3.01 11.53 -2.07
N CYS A 144 -2.07 11.43 -1.13
CA CYS A 144 -2.06 10.33 -0.14
C CYS A 144 -3.34 10.32 0.69
N VAL A 145 -3.73 11.49 1.21
CA VAL A 145 -4.97 11.64 2.01
C VAL A 145 -6.21 11.28 1.19
N THR A 146 -6.26 11.70 -0.08
CA THR A 146 -7.38 11.39 -0.97
C THR A 146 -7.47 9.90 -1.27
N ALA A 147 -6.33 9.22 -1.47
CA ALA A 147 -6.30 7.76 -1.66
C ALA A 147 -6.82 7.02 -0.41
N LEU A 148 -6.42 7.45 0.79
CA LEU A 148 -6.91 6.87 2.04
C LEU A 148 -8.40 7.17 2.28
N ARG A 149 -8.89 8.33 1.82
CA ARG A 149 -10.32 8.66 1.84
C ARG A 149 -11.12 7.70 0.96
N MET A 150 -10.64 7.40 -0.25
CA MET A 150 -11.26 6.40 -1.12
C MET A 150 -11.27 5.02 -0.46
N HIS A 151 -10.18 4.62 0.20
CA HIS A 151 -10.15 3.37 0.95
C HIS A 151 -11.14 3.36 2.13
N MET A 152 -11.31 4.48 2.82
CA MET A 152 -12.28 4.59 3.92
C MET A 152 -13.72 4.32 3.47
N ASP A 153 -14.07 4.64 2.22
CA ASP A 153 -15.38 4.31 1.66
C ASP A 153 -15.53 2.80 1.47
N GLU A 154 -14.49 2.10 1.02
CA GLU A 154 -14.44 0.62 0.97
C GLU A 154 -14.54 0.00 2.37
N VAL A 155 -13.90 0.59 3.37
CA VAL A 155 -13.97 0.14 4.77
C VAL A 155 -15.39 0.25 5.31
N LYS A 156 -16.07 1.37 5.05
CA LYS A 156 -17.48 1.54 5.45
C LYS A 156 -18.38 0.55 4.73
N GLN A 157 -18.17 0.36 3.43
CA GLN A 157 -18.92 -0.62 2.65
C GLN A 157 -18.71 -2.04 3.21
N CYS A 158 -17.47 -2.43 3.48
CA CYS A 158 -17.14 -3.71 4.12
C CYS A 158 -17.89 -3.88 5.44
N ARG A 159 -17.87 -2.87 6.32
CA ARG A 159 -18.57 -2.92 7.62
C ARG A 159 -20.07 -3.21 7.45
N ASP A 160 -20.69 -2.61 6.45
CA ASP A 160 -22.14 -2.65 6.26
C ASP A 160 -22.60 -3.88 5.43
N THR A 161 -21.73 -4.48 4.62
CA THR A 161 -22.07 -5.60 3.73
C THR A 161 -21.45 -6.95 4.11
N ILE A 162 -20.48 -6.98 5.02
CA ILE A 162 -19.79 -8.23 5.40
C ILE A 162 -20.78 -9.24 5.98
N THR A 163 -20.63 -10.50 5.57
CA THR A 163 -21.48 -11.58 6.09
C THR A 163 -21.01 -12.04 7.47
N GLU A 164 -21.93 -12.58 8.29
CA GLU A 164 -21.59 -13.13 9.61
C GLU A 164 -20.59 -14.29 9.51
N ILE A 165 -20.63 -15.05 8.41
CA ILE A 165 -19.72 -16.17 8.15
C ILE A 165 -18.31 -15.63 7.91
N GLU A 166 -18.13 -14.70 6.97
CA GLU A 166 -16.80 -14.11 6.67
C GLU A 166 -16.19 -13.42 7.90
N LEU A 167 -17.02 -12.71 8.66
CA LEU A 167 -16.57 -12.04 9.89
C LEU A 167 -16.14 -13.07 10.95
N SER A 168 -16.92 -14.13 11.15
CA SER A 168 -16.58 -15.21 12.09
C SER A 168 -15.29 -15.93 11.69
N ASP A 169 -15.14 -16.24 10.40
CA ASP A 169 -13.95 -16.92 9.87
C ASP A 169 -12.70 -16.06 10.08
N TRP A 170 -12.76 -14.78 9.75
CA TRP A 170 -11.66 -13.84 10.00
C TRP A 170 -11.33 -13.71 11.50
N ARG A 171 -12.34 -13.60 12.37
CA ARG A 171 -12.15 -13.53 13.84
C ARG A 171 -11.45 -14.78 14.39
N ASN A 172 -11.73 -15.95 13.82
CA ASN A 172 -11.07 -17.21 14.19
C ASN A 172 -9.66 -17.38 13.60
N GLY A 173 -9.19 -16.41 12.81
CA GLY A 173 -7.86 -16.42 12.21
C GLY A 173 -7.77 -17.12 10.86
N ILE A 174 -8.91 -17.37 10.21
CA ILE A 174 -8.92 -17.92 8.85
C ILE A 174 -8.47 -16.82 7.89
N ARG A 175 -7.36 -17.06 7.19
CA ARG A 175 -6.78 -16.13 6.23
C ARG A 175 -7.11 -16.55 4.80
N ASN A 176 -7.38 -15.57 3.95
CA ASN A 176 -7.49 -15.77 2.52
C ASN A 176 -6.14 -16.21 1.92
N ASN A 177 -6.19 -16.84 0.74
CA ASN A 177 -4.99 -17.22 -0.03
C ASN A 177 -4.05 -16.03 -0.30
N ILE A 178 -4.61 -14.83 -0.41
CA ILE A 178 -3.86 -13.57 -0.36
C ILE A 178 -4.35 -12.86 0.91
N PRO A 179 -3.58 -12.90 2.01
CA PRO A 179 -3.97 -12.23 3.25
C PRO A 179 -3.90 -10.71 3.08
N ALA A 180 -4.50 -9.95 3.99
CA ALA A 180 -4.30 -8.50 4.05
C ALA A 180 -2.82 -8.14 4.30
N PRO A 181 -2.35 -6.94 3.92
CA PRO A 181 -1.01 -6.44 4.25
C PRO A 181 -0.89 -6.09 5.74
N ASP A 182 -1.12 -7.06 6.63
CA ASP A 182 -1.18 -6.85 8.08
C ASP A 182 0.14 -7.11 8.80
N GLY A 183 1.15 -7.64 8.09
CA GLY A 183 2.47 -7.97 8.64
C GLY A 183 2.44 -9.03 9.74
N ARG A 184 1.35 -9.79 9.87
CA ARG A 184 1.17 -10.80 10.90
C ARG A 184 1.50 -12.19 10.37
N GLU A 185 2.22 -12.95 11.18
CA GLU A 185 2.66 -14.32 10.89
C GLU A 185 1.99 -15.35 11.82
N ASN A 186 1.60 -14.93 13.03
CA ASN A 186 1.01 -15.81 14.01
C ASN A 186 -0.39 -16.29 13.61
N SER A 187 -0.64 -17.58 13.85
CA SER A 187 -1.95 -18.21 13.65
C SER A 187 -2.82 -18.11 14.91
N GLY A 188 -4.14 -18.22 14.71
CA GLY A 188 -5.14 -18.15 15.78
C GLY A 188 -6.03 -16.91 15.67
N PRO A 189 -6.91 -16.70 16.66
CA PRO A 189 -7.90 -15.63 16.63
C PRO A 189 -7.28 -14.25 16.42
N HIS A 190 -7.98 -13.37 15.69
CA HIS A 190 -7.50 -12.02 15.46
C HIS A 190 -7.48 -11.22 16.79
N PRO A 191 -6.38 -10.55 17.16
CA PRO A 191 -6.29 -9.83 18.45
C PRO A 191 -7.25 -8.63 18.51
N LEU A 192 -7.67 -8.13 17.36
CA LEU A 192 -8.68 -7.07 17.22
C LEU A 192 -10.13 -7.60 17.09
N ALA A 193 -10.34 -8.92 17.19
CA ALA A 193 -11.67 -9.51 17.13
C ALA A 193 -12.53 -9.04 18.31
N LYS A 194 -13.75 -8.57 18.02
CA LYS A 194 -14.73 -8.18 19.03
C LYS A 194 -15.99 -9.03 18.97
N THR A 195 -16.88 -8.84 19.93
CA THR A 195 -18.20 -9.47 19.94
C THR A 195 -19.24 -8.53 19.32
N GLY A 196 -20.29 -9.11 18.72
CA GLY A 196 -21.35 -8.36 18.05
C GLY A 196 -21.05 -8.09 16.58
N GLY A 197 -21.65 -7.01 16.04
CA GLY A 197 -21.49 -6.61 14.64
C GLY A 197 -20.06 -6.21 14.28
N CYS A 198 -19.79 -6.08 12.98
CA CYS A 198 -18.49 -5.66 12.47
C CYS A 198 -18.15 -4.24 12.95
N THR A 199 -17.05 -4.09 13.66
CA THR A 199 -16.53 -2.78 14.05
C THR A 199 -15.72 -2.13 12.93
N LEU A 200 -15.53 -0.82 12.99
CA LEU A 200 -14.77 -0.11 11.95
C LEU A 200 -13.29 -0.55 11.89
N VAL A 201 -12.70 -0.94 13.03
CA VAL A 201 -11.36 -1.53 13.08
C VAL A 201 -11.33 -2.87 12.37
N GLU A 202 -12.30 -3.75 12.63
CA GLU A 202 -12.37 -5.06 11.94
C GLU A 202 -12.56 -4.88 10.44
N ALA A 203 -13.43 -3.96 10.03
CA ALA A 203 -13.64 -3.63 8.62
C ALA A 203 -12.37 -3.08 7.96
N TRP A 204 -11.59 -2.24 8.65
CA TRP A 204 -10.27 -1.80 8.18
C TRP A 204 -9.37 -3.00 7.93
N GLU A 205 -9.17 -3.85 8.94
CA GLU A 205 -8.28 -5.00 8.83
C GLU A 205 -8.62 -5.93 7.66
N ILE A 206 -9.92 -6.12 7.40
CA ILE A 206 -10.45 -7.02 6.36
C ILE A 206 -10.36 -6.39 4.96
N ALA A 207 -10.67 -5.10 4.83
CA ALA A 207 -10.78 -4.43 3.54
C ALA A 207 -9.42 -4.02 2.94
N ARG A 208 -8.32 -4.09 3.70
CA ARG A 208 -7.01 -3.62 3.26
C ARG A 208 -6.52 -4.29 1.97
N PRO A 209 -6.30 -3.52 0.89
CA PRO A 209 -5.83 -4.06 -0.37
C PRO A 209 -4.30 -4.14 -0.41
N TRP A 210 -3.78 -5.03 -1.26
CA TRP A 210 -2.39 -4.97 -1.70
C TRP A 210 -2.25 -4.14 -2.98
N PHE A 211 -1.67 -2.95 -2.88
CA PHE A 211 -1.20 -2.19 -4.04
C PHE A 211 0.15 -2.76 -4.51
N VAL A 212 1.23 -2.35 -3.85
CA VAL A 212 2.60 -2.87 -3.98
C VAL A 212 3.10 -3.20 -2.57
N ASP A 213 3.94 -4.22 -2.46
CA ASP A 213 4.62 -4.52 -1.21
C ASP A 213 5.83 -3.58 -1.08
N PRO A 214 5.85 -2.64 -0.12
CA PRO A 214 6.95 -1.67 0.00
C PRO A 214 8.27 -2.31 0.45
N ASP A 215 8.25 -3.55 0.95
CA ASP A 215 9.43 -4.27 1.41
C ASP A 215 9.91 -5.36 0.42
N ALA A 216 9.32 -5.42 -0.80
CA ALA A 216 9.61 -6.43 -1.83
C ALA A 216 10.89 -6.23 -2.66
#